data_AF-A0A929NJ84-F1
#
_entry.id   AF-A0A929NJ84-F1
#
_cell.length_a   1.000
_cell.length_b   1.000
_cell.length_c   1.000
_cell.angle_alpha   90.00
_cell.angle_beta   90.00
_cell.angle_gamma   90.00
#
_symmetry.space_group_name_H-M   'P 1'
#
loop_
_entity.id
_entity.type
_entity.pdbx_description
1 polymer ?
#
loop_
_entity_poly.entity_id
_entity_poly.type
_entity_poly.pdbx_seq_one_letter_code
_entity_poly.pdbx_strand_id
1 'polypeptide(L)'
;MNKIDYTKYSIDELFQVKNGMDAIAYPDTYHEVMNELESRKSEIKHNKIKQEKAKYITVEKHVKIIGYLQIAAALVIGFLLIQGIVTKFETSFWTISITALLVGLNGFAGYTVIREMKRWYWVSIFNQSLQLFNIALGSTVMNYSGLAGFFISLSWGNVFGLDFSTGFTPGFEYQVYPSVISPNYVAVDIFAVIFIVALLTVKSDRKAKQNLI
;
A
#
# COMPACT_ATOMS: atom_id res chain seq x y z
N MET A 1 -22.13 -49.06 18.65
CA MET A 1 -21.75 -47.65 18.40
C MET A 1 -21.44 -47.51 16.92
N ASN A 2 -22.07 -46.56 16.23
CA ASN A 2 -21.73 -46.26 14.84
C ASN A 2 -20.31 -45.67 14.80
N LYS A 3 -19.42 -46.32 14.06
CA LYS A 3 -18.05 -45.83 13.87
C LYS A 3 -18.13 -44.57 13.02
N ILE A 4 -17.52 -43.48 13.49
CA ILE A 4 -17.48 -42.21 12.74
C ILE A 4 -16.57 -42.41 11.53
N ASP A 5 -17.05 -42.02 10.35
CA ASP A 5 -16.30 -42.14 9.10
C ASP A 5 -15.66 -40.80 8.74
N TYR A 6 -14.39 -40.63 9.12
CA TYR A 6 -13.61 -39.42 8.88
C TYR A 6 -13.26 -39.20 7.40
N THR A 7 -13.46 -40.20 6.53
CA THR A 7 -13.21 -40.05 5.10
C THR A 7 -14.23 -39.12 4.41
N LYS A 8 -15.36 -38.84 5.05
CA LYS A 8 -16.38 -37.92 4.54
C LYS A 8 -16.16 -36.47 4.97
N TYR A 9 -15.21 -36.23 5.86
CA TYR A 9 -14.93 -34.90 6.38
C TYR A 9 -14.08 -34.11 5.38
N SER A 10 -14.33 -32.81 5.31
CA SER A 10 -13.44 -31.86 4.67
C SER A 10 -12.17 -31.67 5.50
N ILE A 11 -11.10 -31.16 4.87
CA ILE A 11 -9.83 -30.89 5.56
C ILE A 11 -10.03 -29.91 6.74
N ASP A 12 -10.88 -28.89 6.56
CA ASP A 12 -11.15 -27.91 7.61
C ASP A 12 -11.89 -28.52 8.80
N GLU A 13 -12.85 -29.41 8.55
CA GLU A 13 -13.54 -30.16 9.60
C GLU A 13 -12.60 -31.13 10.33
N LEU A 14 -11.68 -31.80 9.63
CA LEU A 14 -10.67 -32.66 10.26
C LEU A 14 -9.74 -31.86 11.20
N PHE A 15 -9.34 -30.64 10.81
CA PHE A 15 -8.56 -29.77 11.69
C PHE A 15 -9.37 -29.23 12.86
N GLN A 16 -10.65 -28.93 12.68
CA GLN A 16 -11.53 -28.52 13.77
C GLN A 16 -11.73 -29.64 14.79
N VAL A 17 -11.98 -30.87 14.33
CA VAL A 17 -12.08 -32.05 15.19
C VAL A 17 -10.78 -32.28 15.94
N LYS A 18 -9.63 -32.24 15.26
CA LYS A 18 -8.32 -32.38 15.89
C LYS A 18 -8.08 -31.33 16.99
N ASN A 19 -8.41 -30.06 16.72
CA ASN A 19 -8.13 -28.96 17.66
C ASN A 19 -9.11 -28.91 18.85
N GLY A 20 -10.31 -29.46 18.70
CA GLY A 20 -11.33 -29.53 19.74
C GLY A 20 -11.33 -30.82 20.57
N MET A 21 -10.49 -31.80 20.22
CA MET A 21 -10.47 -33.12 20.84
C MET A 21 -9.39 -33.23 21.92
N ASP A 22 -9.75 -33.82 23.06
CA ASP A 22 -8.79 -34.22 24.09
C ASP A 22 -8.14 -35.55 23.69
N ALA A 23 -6.86 -35.48 23.33
CA ALA A 23 -6.07 -36.63 22.89
C ALA A 23 -5.81 -37.67 24.00
N ILE A 24 -5.94 -37.27 25.28
CA ILE A 24 -5.75 -38.16 26.43
C ILE A 24 -7.06 -38.88 26.75
N ALA A 25 -8.19 -38.17 26.65
CA ALA A 25 -9.50 -38.76 26.91
C ALA A 25 -9.99 -39.68 25.77
N TYR A 26 -9.60 -39.43 24.52
CA TYR A 26 -10.05 -40.17 23.34
C TYR A 26 -8.92 -40.57 22.37
N PRO A 27 -7.99 -41.44 22.79
CA PRO A 27 -6.78 -41.77 22.03
C PRO A 27 -7.06 -42.48 20.70
N ASP A 28 -8.01 -43.41 20.66
CA ASP A 28 -8.35 -44.17 19.44
C ASP A 28 -8.92 -43.25 18.36
N THR A 29 -9.84 -42.36 18.75
CA THR A 29 -10.48 -41.40 17.85
C THR A 29 -9.48 -40.36 17.35
N TYR A 30 -8.57 -39.92 18.22
CA TYR A 30 -7.48 -39.04 17.84
C TYR A 30 -6.55 -39.70 16.81
N HIS A 31 -6.23 -40.98 16.98
CA HIS A 31 -5.39 -41.73 16.05
C HIS A 31 -6.05 -41.92 14.68
N GLU A 32 -7.37 -42.12 14.63
CA GLU A 32 -8.13 -42.21 13.36
C GLU A 32 -8.11 -40.88 12.59
N VAL A 33 -8.33 -39.74 13.27
CA VAL A 33 -8.26 -38.41 12.66
C VAL A 33 -6.85 -38.10 12.16
N MET A 34 -5.82 -38.44 12.94
CA MET A 34 -4.42 -38.24 12.54
C MET A 34 -4.01 -39.11 11.35
N ASN A 35 -4.48 -40.35 11.28
CA ASN A 35 -4.25 -41.22 10.12
C ASN A 35 -4.90 -40.66 8.86
N GLU A 36 -6.11 -40.10 8.95
CA GLU A 36 -6.78 -39.49 7.81
C GLU A 36 -6.11 -38.17 7.38
N LEU A 37 -5.61 -37.37 8.34
CA LEU A 37 -4.82 -36.18 8.02
C LEU A 37 -3.49 -36.54 7.34
N GLU A 38 -2.83 -37.63 7.75
CA GLU A 38 -1.59 -38.11 7.12
C GLU A 38 -1.86 -38.72 5.73
N SER A 39 -2.96 -39.46 5.56
CA SER A 39 -3.36 -40.03 4.27
C SER A 39 -3.65 -38.94 3.22
N ARG A 40 -4.16 -37.79 3.66
CA ARG A 40 -4.46 -36.60 2.82
C ARG A 40 -3.39 -35.53 2.82
N LYS A 41 -2.18 -35.82 3.30
CA LYS A 41 -1.08 -34.83 3.38
C LYS A 41 -0.77 -34.14 2.06
N SER A 42 -0.86 -34.85 0.94
CA SER A 42 -0.68 -34.31 -0.41
C SER A 42 -1.78 -33.30 -0.77
N GLU A 43 -3.05 -33.61 -0.45
CA GLU A 43 -4.20 -32.75 -0.65
C GLU A 43 -4.13 -31.50 0.24
N ILE A 44 -3.76 -31.66 1.51
CA ILE A 44 -3.52 -30.54 2.46
C ILE A 44 -2.45 -29.60 1.91
N LYS A 45 -1.33 -30.15 1.42
CA LYS A 45 -0.26 -29.36 0.81
C LYS A 45 -0.74 -28.65 -0.45
N HIS A 46 -1.52 -29.31 -1.30
CA HIS A 46 -2.08 -28.72 -2.51
C HIS A 46 -3.04 -27.57 -2.20
N ASN A 47 -3.95 -27.75 -1.23
CA ASN A 47 -4.90 -26.74 -0.80
C ASN A 47 -4.21 -25.53 -0.16
N LYS A 48 -3.17 -25.74 0.67
CA LYS A 48 -2.33 -24.63 1.18
C LYS A 48 -1.67 -23.85 0.05
N ILE A 49 -1.04 -24.52 -0.91
CA ILE A 49 -0.43 -23.86 -2.08
C ILE A 49 -1.48 -23.09 -2.89
N LYS A 50 -2.68 -23.67 -3.09
CA LYS A 50 -3.79 -23.02 -3.81
C LYS A 50 -4.28 -21.77 -3.07
N GLN A 51 -4.45 -21.84 -1.75
CA GLN A 51 -4.84 -20.70 -0.92
C GLN A 51 -3.78 -19.60 -0.90
N GLU A 52 -2.50 -19.94 -0.77
CA GLU A 52 -1.39 -18.98 -0.85
C GLU A 52 -1.32 -18.30 -2.23
N LYS A 53 -1.49 -19.07 -3.32
CA LYS A 53 -1.59 -18.50 -4.68
C LYS A 53 -2.79 -17.57 -4.81
N ALA A 54 -3.95 -17.94 -4.29
CA ALA A 54 -5.15 -17.10 -4.34
C ALA A 54 -4.96 -15.80 -3.55
N LYS A 55 -4.39 -15.85 -2.34
CA LYS A 55 -4.02 -14.66 -1.56
C LYS A 55 -3.07 -13.76 -2.34
N TYR A 56 -2.05 -14.34 -2.96
CA TYR A 56 -1.07 -13.59 -3.74
C TYR A 56 -1.70 -12.86 -4.93
N ILE A 57 -2.55 -13.53 -5.70
CA ILE A 57 -3.27 -12.93 -6.83
C ILE A 57 -4.13 -11.74 -6.36
N THR A 58 -4.78 -11.87 -5.20
CA THR A 58 -5.56 -10.78 -4.61
C THR A 58 -4.69 -9.59 -4.23
N VAL A 59 -3.55 -9.82 -3.57
CA VAL A 59 -2.62 -8.76 -3.17
C VAL A 59 -2.01 -8.06 -4.39
N GLU A 60 -1.64 -8.80 -5.45
CA GLU A 60 -1.13 -8.21 -6.70
C GLU A 60 -2.17 -7.32 -7.38
N LYS A 61 -3.44 -7.74 -7.41
CA LYS A 61 -4.54 -6.92 -7.93
C LYS A 61 -4.70 -5.62 -7.15
N HIS A 62 -4.58 -5.66 -5.82
CA HIS A 62 -4.66 -4.46 -4.99
C HIS A 62 -3.48 -3.50 -5.25
N VAL A 63 -2.27 -4.03 -5.45
CA VAL A 63 -1.10 -3.20 -5.78
C VAL A 63 -1.24 -2.53 -7.15
N LYS A 64 -1.90 -3.15 -8.13
CA LYS A 64 -2.19 -2.49 -9.42
C LYS A 64 -3.04 -1.24 -9.28
N ILE A 65 -3.93 -1.18 -8.31
CA ILE A 65 -4.75 0.02 -8.03
C ILE A 65 -3.83 1.22 -7.75
N ILE A 66 -2.77 1.02 -6.96
CA ILE A 66 -1.76 2.05 -6.68
C ILE A 66 -1.14 2.54 -7.98
N GLY A 67 -0.80 1.61 -8.88
CA GLY A 67 -0.25 1.95 -10.19
C GLY A 67 -1.21 2.78 -11.04
N TYR A 68 -2.50 2.43 -11.08
CA TYR A 68 -3.52 3.23 -11.78
C TYR A 68 -3.69 4.62 -11.17
N LEU A 69 -3.68 4.75 -9.84
CA LEU A 69 -3.75 6.04 -9.16
C LEU A 69 -2.55 6.92 -9.48
N GLN A 70 -1.34 6.35 -9.59
CA GLN A 70 -0.14 7.08 -10.00
C GLN A 70 -0.21 7.53 -11.46
N ILE A 71 -0.72 6.70 -12.37
CA ILE A 71 -0.97 7.13 -13.76
C ILE A 71 -2.01 8.25 -13.81
N ALA A 72 -3.11 8.12 -13.05
CA ALA A 72 -4.13 9.15 -12.98
C ALA A 72 -3.57 10.47 -12.41
N ALA A 73 -2.74 10.41 -11.36
CA ALA A 73 -2.01 11.56 -10.85
C ALA A 73 -1.15 12.22 -11.93
N ALA A 74 -0.35 11.44 -12.67
CA ALA A 74 0.47 11.96 -13.76
C ALA A 74 -0.36 12.68 -14.82
N LEU A 75 -1.50 12.12 -15.21
CA LEU A 75 -2.40 12.72 -16.19
C LEU A 75 -3.05 14.01 -15.68
N VAL A 76 -3.58 14.01 -14.46
CA VAL A 76 -4.24 15.17 -13.85
C VAL A 76 -3.24 16.30 -13.62
N ILE A 77 -2.11 16.01 -12.97
CA ILE A 77 -1.06 17.01 -12.71
C ILE A 77 -0.48 17.52 -14.04
N GLY A 78 -0.24 16.64 -15.01
CA GLY A 78 0.24 17.02 -16.34
C GLY A 78 -0.74 17.95 -17.07
N PHE A 79 -2.04 17.65 -17.01
CA PHE A 79 -3.07 18.52 -17.57
C PHE A 79 -3.09 19.89 -16.88
N LEU A 80 -3.06 19.94 -15.54
CA LEU A 80 -3.03 21.19 -14.78
C LEU A 80 -1.76 22.02 -15.08
N LEU A 81 -0.61 21.36 -15.23
CA LEU A 81 0.64 22.01 -15.60
C LEU A 81 0.54 22.66 -16.99
N ILE A 82 0.01 21.94 -17.98
CA ILE A 82 -0.18 22.49 -19.35
C ILE A 82 -1.16 23.67 -19.31
N GLN A 83 -2.28 23.53 -18.60
CA GLN A 83 -3.25 24.62 -18.42
C GLN A 83 -2.60 25.85 -17.79
N GLY A 84 -1.81 25.69 -16.72
CA GLY A 84 -1.11 26.78 -16.06
C GLY A 84 -0.12 27.52 -16.97
N ILE A 85 0.59 26.77 -17.82
CA ILE A 85 1.52 27.35 -18.82
C ILE A 85 0.75 28.13 -19.89
N VAL A 86 -0.31 27.56 -20.45
CA VAL A 86 -1.10 28.18 -21.53
C VAL A 86 -1.83 29.43 -21.06
N THR A 87 -2.37 29.41 -19.85
CA THR A 87 -3.13 30.52 -19.26
C THR A 87 -2.24 31.63 -18.67
N LYS A 88 -0.91 31.52 -18.80
CA LYS A 88 0.09 32.47 -18.26
C LYS A 88 -0.06 32.74 -16.77
N PHE A 89 -0.33 31.70 -15.97
CA PHE A 89 -0.16 31.85 -14.52
C PHE A 89 1.28 32.25 -14.22
N GLU A 90 1.49 33.12 -13.22
CA GLU A 90 2.82 33.52 -12.71
C GLU A 90 3.49 32.36 -11.96
N THR A 91 3.59 31.20 -12.60
CA THR A 91 4.23 30.02 -12.04
C THR A 91 5.72 30.09 -12.35
N SER A 92 6.54 30.11 -11.30
CA SER A 92 8.00 30.10 -11.43
C SER A 92 8.50 28.93 -12.28
N PHE A 93 9.54 29.18 -13.09
CA PHE A 93 10.23 28.15 -13.87
C PHE A 93 10.66 26.93 -13.03
N TRP A 94 11.06 27.17 -11.78
CA TRP A 94 11.42 26.10 -10.84
C TRP A 94 10.24 25.19 -10.52
N THR A 95 9.08 25.77 -10.19
CA THR A 95 7.87 25.01 -9.89
C THR A 95 7.43 24.19 -11.11
N ILE A 96 7.52 24.76 -12.32
CA ILE A 96 7.20 24.05 -13.57
C ILE A 96 8.13 22.84 -13.76
N SER A 97 9.43 23.04 -13.58
CA SER A 97 10.44 22.00 -13.81
C SER A 97 10.32 20.85 -12.81
N ILE A 98 10.14 21.15 -11.52
CA ILE A 98 9.92 20.14 -10.48
C ILE A 98 8.61 19.40 -10.73
N THR A 99 7.53 20.11 -11.05
CA THR A 99 6.23 19.49 -11.35
C THR A 99 6.33 18.56 -12.56
N ALA A 100 7.01 18.95 -13.63
CA ALA A 100 7.21 18.11 -14.81
C ALA A 100 7.97 16.81 -14.48
N LEU A 101 9.02 16.91 -13.65
CA LEU A 101 9.75 15.73 -13.16
C LEU A 101 8.85 14.81 -12.34
N LEU A 102 8.02 15.36 -11.45
CA LEU A 102 7.11 14.58 -10.61
C LEU A 102 5.96 13.96 -11.40
N VAL A 103 5.49 14.60 -12.48
CA VAL A 103 4.57 14.00 -13.46
C VAL A 103 5.22 12.77 -14.10
N GLY A 104 6.45 12.92 -14.60
CA GLY A 104 7.22 11.81 -15.17
C GLY A 104 7.43 10.68 -14.17
N LEU A 105 7.76 11.02 -12.92
CA LEU A 105 7.95 10.05 -11.84
C LEU A 105 6.67 9.30 -11.50
N ASN A 106 5.53 9.97 -11.36
CA ASN A 106 4.23 9.32 -11.17
C ASN A 106 3.89 8.39 -12.34
N GLY A 107 4.08 8.86 -13.58
CA GLY A 107 3.80 8.08 -14.78
C GLY A 107 4.65 6.80 -14.84
N PHE A 108 5.96 6.94 -14.63
CA PHE A 108 6.89 5.81 -14.66
C PHE A 108 6.67 4.85 -13.49
N ALA A 109 6.46 5.36 -12.27
CA ALA A 109 6.10 4.57 -11.10
C ALA A 109 4.82 3.76 -11.36
N GLY A 110 3.76 4.41 -11.82
CA GLY A 110 2.48 3.77 -12.10
C GLY A 110 2.59 2.69 -13.17
N TYR A 111 3.31 2.96 -14.26
CA TYR A 111 3.57 2.00 -15.33
C TYR A 111 4.28 0.75 -14.82
N THR A 112 5.35 0.92 -14.04
CA THR A 112 6.12 -0.23 -13.51
C THR A 112 5.29 -1.10 -12.56
N VAL A 113 4.38 -0.50 -11.79
CA VAL A 113 3.47 -1.23 -10.89
C VAL A 113 2.41 -2.00 -11.68
N ILE A 114 1.75 -1.37 -12.65
CA ILE A 114 0.71 -2.00 -13.50
C ILE A 114 1.29 -3.17 -14.31
N ARG A 115 2.50 -3.00 -14.86
CA ARG A 115 3.23 -4.02 -15.61
C ARG A 115 3.87 -5.09 -14.72
N GLU A 116 3.64 -5.05 -13.41
CA GLU A 116 4.20 -6.00 -12.43
C GLU A 116 5.73 -6.12 -12.52
N MET A 117 6.41 -5.02 -12.86
CA MET A 117 7.86 -4.97 -12.94
C MET A 117 8.46 -4.89 -11.53
N LYS A 118 8.34 -5.97 -10.75
CA LYS A 118 8.65 -6.04 -9.31
C LYS A 118 10.05 -5.52 -8.93
N ARG A 119 11.04 -5.62 -9.83
CA ARG A 119 12.37 -5.02 -9.63
C ARG A 119 12.32 -3.50 -9.47
N TRP A 120 11.34 -2.84 -10.08
CA TRP A 120 11.18 -1.40 -10.15
C TRP A 120 10.14 -0.84 -9.19
N TYR A 121 9.53 -1.67 -8.34
CA TYR A 121 8.59 -1.19 -7.32
C TYR A 121 9.22 -0.18 -6.35
N TRP A 122 10.56 -0.16 -6.23
CA TRP A 122 11.26 0.88 -5.47
C TRP A 122 11.00 2.29 -6.02
N VAL A 123 10.74 2.45 -7.32
CA VAL A 123 10.41 3.74 -7.94
C VAL A 123 9.07 4.25 -7.41
N SER A 124 8.08 3.36 -7.32
CA SER A 124 6.78 3.70 -6.76
C SER A 124 6.90 4.00 -5.26
N ILE A 125 7.68 3.21 -4.51
CA ILE A 125 7.97 3.49 -3.10
C ILE A 125 8.63 4.86 -2.94
N PHE A 126 9.66 5.16 -3.73
CA PHE A 126 10.35 6.44 -3.71
C PHE A 126 9.41 7.62 -4.03
N ASN A 127 8.57 7.46 -5.05
CA ASN A 127 7.57 8.46 -5.41
C ASN A 127 6.59 8.72 -4.25
N GLN A 128 6.10 7.67 -3.59
CA GLN A 128 5.23 7.80 -2.41
C GLN A 128 5.97 8.40 -1.21
N SER A 129 7.25 8.07 -1.01
CA SER A 129 8.08 8.68 0.05
C SER A 129 8.21 10.19 -0.11
N LEU A 130 8.27 10.69 -1.35
CA LEU A 130 8.28 12.13 -1.60
C LEU A 130 6.92 12.78 -1.27
N GLN A 131 5.81 12.05 -1.42
CA GLN A 131 4.45 12.52 -1.09
C GLN A 131 4.14 12.45 0.41
N LEU A 132 5.03 11.86 1.19
CA LEU A 132 4.78 11.54 2.59
C LEU A 132 4.62 12.79 3.46
N PHE A 133 5.34 13.87 3.15
CA PHE A 133 5.42 15.05 4.00
C PHE A 133 4.83 16.29 3.32
N ASN A 134 3.98 16.99 4.05
CA ASN A 134 3.56 18.35 3.77
C ASN A 134 4.07 19.24 4.92
N ILE A 135 4.95 20.19 4.61
CA ILE A 135 5.70 20.93 5.62
C ILE A 135 5.47 22.42 5.41
N ALA A 136 5.10 23.10 6.50
CA ALA A 136 5.17 24.55 6.60
C ALA A 136 6.12 24.94 7.72
N LEU A 137 7.12 25.77 7.42
CA LEU A 137 8.08 26.29 8.38
C LEU A 137 8.23 27.79 8.17
N GLY A 138 7.78 28.58 9.14
CA GLY A 138 7.75 30.04 9.05
C GLY A 138 6.94 30.49 7.83
N SER A 139 7.58 31.26 6.95
CA SER A 139 6.96 31.75 5.71
C SER A 139 6.87 30.72 4.59
N THR A 140 7.47 29.53 4.71
CA THR A 140 7.61 28.62 3.57
C THR A 140 6.73 27.39 3.72
N VAL A 141 5.94 27.10 2.68
CA VAL A 141 5.13 25.88 2.57
C VAL A 141 5.63 25.06 1.39
N MET A 142 5.86 23.76 1.63
CA MET A 142 6.24 22.79 0.62
C MET A 142 5.37 21.55 0.75
N ASN A 143 4.72 21.19 -0.35
CA ASN A 143 3.84 20.03 -0.43
C ASN A 143 4.02 19.32 -1.76
N TYR A 144 3.98 17.99 -1.73
CA TYR A 144 3.85 17.17 -2.92
C TYR A 144 2.79 16.12 -2.65
N SER A 145 1.75 16.08 -3.48
CA SER A 145 0.68 15.11 -3.36
C SER A 145 0.32 14.57 -4.74
N GLY A 146 -0.07 13.29 -4.80
CA GLY A 146 -0.48 12.66 -6.05
C GLY A 146 -1.79 13.26 -6.60
N LEU A 147 -2.93 12.73 -6.15
CA LEU A 147 -4.24 13.27 -6.51
C LEU A 147 -4.86 14.02 -5.33
N ALA A 148 -4.85 13.37 -4.17
CA ALA A 148 -5.38 13.87 -2.92
C ALA A 148 -4.50 13.35 -1.78
N GLY A 149 -4.54 14.05 -0.65
CA GLY A 149 -3.88 13.62 0.58
C GLY A 149 -4.85 13.58 1.75
N PHE A 150 -4.59 12.65 2.66
CA PHE A 150 -5.19 12.62 3.99
C PHE A 150 -4.07 12.86 4.99
N PHE A 151 -4.06 14.02 5.63
CA PHE A 151 -2.93 14.47 6.43
C PHE A 151 -3.26 14.44 7.92
N ILE A 152 -2.33 13.90 8.70
CA ILE A 152 -2.23 14.16 10.13
C ILE A 152 -1.13 15.18 10.31
N SER A 153 -1.46 16.36 10.84
CA SER A 153 -0.51 17.46 11.07
C SER A 153 -0.30 17.74 12.54
N LEU A 154 0.94 18.00 12.89
CA LEU A 154 1.31 18.69 14.13
C LEU A 154 1.59 20.15 13.77
N SER A 155 0.81 21.06 14.34
CA SER A 155 0.93 22.50 14.13
C SER A 155 1.49 23.18 15.38
N TRP A 156 2.29 24.23 15.19
CA TRP A 156 2.88 25.02 16.28
C TRP A 156 2.98 26.51 15.94
N GLY A 157 3.30 27.32 16.94
CA GLY A 157 3.29 28.79 16.85
C GLY A 157 2.52 29.36 18.04
N ASN A 158 1.29 29.84 17.81
CA ASN A 158 0.46 30.39 18.87
C ASN A 158 -0.14 29.32 19.80
N VAL A 159 -0.49 28.16 19.25
CA VAL A 159 -1.00 27.00 19.99
C VAL A 159 -0.38 25.76 19.37
N PHE A 160 0.05 24.81 20.21
CA PHE A 160 0.46 23.49 19.75
C PHE A 160 -0.78 22.61 19.57
N GLY A 161 -0.96 22.05 18.38
CA GLY A 161 -2.17 21.32 18.01
C GLY A 161 -1.89 20.08 17.18
N LEU A 162 -2.82 19.14 17.26
CA LEU A 162 -2.89 18.01 16.34
C LEU A 162 -4.15 18.18 15.49
N ASP A 163 -3.94 18.23 14.17
CA ASP A 163 -4.96 18.53 13.19
C ASP A 163 -5.08 17.39 12.17
N PHE A 164 -6.28 17.22 11.64
CA PHE A 164 -6.57 16.28 10.56
C PHE A 164 -7.12 17.06 9.38
N SER A 165 -6.56 16.85 8.20
CA SER A 165 -7.06 17.50 6.99
C SER A 165 -7.10 16.56 5.80
N THR A 166 -8.03 16.83 4.91
CA THR A 166 -8.14 16.14 3.63
C THR A 166 -8.15 17.19 2.54
N GLY A 167 -7.42 16.97 1.46
CA GLY A 167 -7.35 17.94 0.38
C GLY A 167 -7.14 17.27 -0.96
N PHE A 168 -7.79 17.80 -1.98
CA PHE A 168 -7.44 17.53 -3.37
C PHE A 168 -6.42 18.57 -3.83
N THR A 169 -5.15 18.31 -3.52
CA THR A 169 -4.01 19.16 -3.89
C THR A 169 -3.07 18.36 -4.80
N PRO A 170 -3.44 18.15 -6.07
CA PRO A 170 -2.62 17.37 -7.00
C PRO A 170 -1.38 18.16 -7.41
N GLY A 171 -0.23 17.51 -7.33
CA GLY A 171 1.04 18.04 -7.82
C GLY A 171 1.94 18.58 -6.72
N PHE A 172 2.83 19.48 -7.13
CA PHE A 172 3.84 20.08 -6.26
C PHE A 172 3.51 21.55 -6.02
N GLU A 173 3.61 21.95 -4.77
CA GLU A 173 3.35 23.30 -4.30
C GLU A 173 4.55 23.77 -3.48
N TYR A 174 5.06 24.94 -3.86
CA TYR A 174 6.06 25.67 -3.11
C TYR A 174 5.59 27.13 -3.02
N GLN A 175 5.32 27.58 -1.80
CA GLN A 175 4.82 28.92 -1.54
C GLN A 175 5.67 29.60 -0.48
N VAL A 176 5.88 30.91 -0.67
CA VAL A 176 6.52 31.78 0.32
C VAL A 176 5.50 32.85 0.68
N TYR A 177 5.02 32.80 1.92
CA TYR A 177 4.10 33.76 2.51
C TYR A 177 4.86 34.97 3.05
N PRO A 178 4.23 36.16 3.10
CA PRO A 178 4.74 37.27 3.88
C PRO A 178 4.94 36.86 5.34
N SER A 179 5.98 37.35 6.00
CA SER A 179 6.37 36.96 7.38
C SER A 179 5.27 37.11 8.45
N VAL A 180 4.24 37.91 8.16
CA VAL A 180 3.05 38.08 9.02
C VAL A 180 2.20 36.80 9.09
N ILE A 181 2.24 35.96 8.05
CA ILE A 181 1.56 34.65 7.98
C ILE A 181 2.67 33.59 8.05
N SER A 182 2.93 33.09 9.26
CA SER A 182 3.97 32.09 9.50
C SER A 182 3.35 30.74 9.91
N PRO A 183 2.75 29.98 8.98
CA PRO A 183 2.27 28.64 9.28
C PRO A 183 3.45 27.75 9.68
N ASN A 184 3.35 27.10 10.83
CA ASN A 184 4.30 26.07 11.21
C ASN A 184 3.54 24.77 11.44
N TYR A 185 3.75 23.81 10.56
CA TYR A 185 3.24 22.47 10.72
C TYR A 185 4.10 21.45 9.98
N VAL A 186 4.05 20.21 10.45
CA VAL A 186 4.49 19.05 9.69
C VAL A 186 3.33 18.09 9.62
N ALA A 187 2.95 17.71 8.40
CA ALA A 187 1.88 16.77 8.13
C ALA A 187 2.40 15.54 7.42
N VAL A 188 1.81 14.39 7.77
CA VAL A 188 2.09 13.09 7.14
C VAL A 188 0.88 12.64 6.34
N ASP A 189 1.06 12.33 5.07
CA ASP A 189 0.02 11.77 4.21
C ASP A 189 -0.16 10.27 4.49
N ILE A 190 -1.33 9.90 5.03
CA ILE A 190 -1.68 8.53 5.33
C ILE A 190 -1.79 7.69 4.06
N PHE A 191 -2.27 8.25 2.93
CA PHE A 191 -2.38 7.47 1.70
C PHE A 191 -1.01 7.05 1.19
N ALA A 192 -0.01 7.94 1.24
CA ALA A 192 1.37 7.62 0.91
C ALA A 192 1.90 6.49 1.81
N VAL A 193 1.65 6.53 3.13
CA VAL A 193 2.04 5.46 4.07
C VAL A 193 1.41 4.13 3.68
N ILE A 194 0.09 4.09 3.46
CA ILE A 194 -0.65 2.87 3.08
C ILE A 194 -0.08 2.27 1.80
N PHE A 195 0.19 3.11 0.79
CA PHE A 195 0.74 2.65 -0.49
C PHE A 195 2.16 2.11 -0.35
N ILE A 196 3.01 2.75 0.45
CA ILE A 196 4.37 2.27 0.75
C ILE A 196 4.30 0.89 1.41
N VAL A 197 3.47 0.73 2.44
CA VAL A 197 3.30 -0.55 3.15
C VAL A 197 2.81 -1.64 2.20
N ALA A 198 1.80 -1.37 1.39
CA ALA A 198 1.27 -2.34 0.42
C ALA A 198 2.34 -2.81 -0.59
N LEU A 199 3.15 -1.87 -1.11
CA LEU A 199 4.24 -2.17 -2.05
C LEU A 199 5.38 -2.97 -1.38
N LEU A 200 5.70 -2.67 -0.12
CA LEU A 200 6.71 -3.39 0.65
C LEU A 200 6.29 -4.83 0.95
N THR A 201 5.01 -5.06 1.31
CA THR A 201 4.48 -6.40 1.56
C THR A 201 4.67 -7.30 0.33
N VAL A 202 4.27 -6.85 -0.86
CA VAL A 202 4.45 -7.62 -2.11
C VAL A 202 5.92 -7.85 -2.46
N LYS A 203 6.78 -6.87 -2.17
CA LYS A 203 8.23 -7.02 -2.40
C LYS A 203 8.85 -8.06 -1.46
N SER A 204 8.39 -8.13 -0.20
CA SER A 204 8.92 -9.03 0.83
C SER A 204 8.53 -10.50 0.61
N ASP A 205 7.28 -10.77 0.19
CA ASP A 205 6.80 -12.12 -0.11
C ASP A 205 7.63 -12.83 -1.21
N ARG A 206 8.26 -12.05 -2.10
CA ARG A 206 9.19 -12.59 -3.09
C ARG A 206 10.47 -13.13 -2.46
N LYS A 207 11.06 -12.43 -1.49
CA LYS A 207 12.29 -12.88 -0.83
C LYS A 207 12.05 -14.19 -0.08
N ALA A 208 10.89 -14.31 0.58
CA ALA A 208 10.49 -15.55 1.24
C ALA A 208 10.38 -16.71 0.23
N LYS A 209 9.79 -16.48 -0.95
CA LYS A 209 9.58 -17.50 -1.98
C LYS A 209 10.85 -17.93 -2.72
N GLN A 210 11.82 -17.04 -2.94
CA GLN A 210 13.11 -17.41 -3.53
C GLN A 210 13.98 -18.27 -2.60
N ASN A 211 13.72 -18.26 -1.30
CA ASN A 211 14.42 -19.09 -0.31
C ASN A 211 13.73 -20.45 -0.07
N LEU A 212 12.59 -20.70 -0.70
CA LEU A 212 11.79 -21.93 -0.56
C LEU A 212 11.83 -22.82 -1.82
N ILE A 213 12.56 -22.41 -2.86
CA ILE A 213 12.83 -23.14 -4.11
C ILE A 213 14.32 -23.41 -4.16
#